data_AF-A0A5B8UHL8-F1
#
_entry.id   AF-A0A5B8UHL8-F1
#
_cell.length_a   1.000
_cell.length_b   1.000
_cell.length_c   1.000
_cell.angle_alpha   90.00
_cell.angle_beta   90.00
_cell.angle_gamma   90.00
#
_symmetry.space_group_name_H-M   'P 1'
#
loop_
_entity.id
_entity.type
_entity.pdbx_description
1 polymer ?
#
loop_
_entity_poly.entity_id
_entity_poly.type
_entity_poly.pdbx_seq_one_letter_code
_entity_poly.pdbx_strand_id
1 'polypeptide(L)'
;MAINHSDTEFLKDVYALARNKYKPAKIQTLLLTEAPPCNLDRYFYFEDVKKQDALFLEITGVLYPDLKQRYLKSGRKTELKEELLLQFQSDGWWLMTVAEVPFDVSGLSLEDDLPGLLPRLEKYIIKQTPIVLIQTAVFDLCYPFLTQQGYNVINERLPFPGSGQQKIFREKFAAIIGAE
;
A
#
# COMPACT_ATOMS: atom_id res chain seq x y z
N MET A 1 16.59 22.60 5.97
CA MET A 1 15.27 23.24 6.21
C MET A 1 14.72 22.57 7.45
N ALA A 2 14.47 23.31 8.54
CA ALA A 2 13.98 22.69 9.77
C ALA A 2 12.58 22.12 9.51
N ILE A 3 12.39 20.83 9.74
CA ILE A 3 11.11 20.13 9.60
C ILE A 3 10.17 20.71 10.64
N ASN A 4 9.04 21.26 10.22
CA ASN A 4 8.03 21.77 11.13
C ASN A 4 7.21 20.59 11.65
N HIS A 5 7.22 20.36 12.96
CA HIS A 5 6.52 19.24 13.60
C HIS A 5 5.03 19.18 13.21
N SER A 6 4.40 20.35 13.06
CA SER A 6 3.01 20.48 12.63
C SER A 6 2.73 19.91 11.24
N ASP A 7 3.69 19.98 10.32
CA ASP A 7 3.50 19.54 8.93
C ASP A 7 3.56 18.02 8.83
N THR A 8 4.43 17.39 9.64
CA THR A 8 4.51 15.94 9.76
C THR A 8 3.24 15.37 10.39
N GLU A 9 2.75 15.94 11.49
CA GLU A 9 1.50 15.49 12.12
C GLU A 9 0.30 15.66 11.18
N PHE A 10 0.19 16.82 10.51
CA PHE A 10 -0.85 17.05 9.52
C PHE A 10 -0.85 15.99 8.41
N LEU A 11 0.32 15.67 7.84
CA LEU A 11 0.41 14.65 6.79
C LEU A 11 0.08 13.25 7.31
N LYS A 12 0.51 12.90 8.54
CA LYS A 12 0.13 11.63 9.18
C LYS A 12 -1.39 11.50 9.24
N ASP A 13 -2.08 12.56 9.69
CA ASP A 13 -3.54 12.57 9.81
C ASP A 13 -4.21 12.47 8.44
N VAL A 14 -3.74 13.22 7.44
CA VAL A 14 -4.27 13.18 6.08
C VAL A 14 -4.20 11.77 5.48
N TYR A 15 -3.04 11.11 5.56
CA TYR A 15 -2.90 9.74 5.05
C TYR A 15 -3.69 8.73 5.87
N ALA A 16 -3.72 8.88 7.20
CA ALA A 16 -4.46 7.99 8.08
C ALA A 16 -5.97 8.09 7.82
N LEU A 17 -6.53 9.29 7.65
CA LEU A 17 -7.94 9.51 7.34
C LEU A 17 -8.33 8.82 6.02
N ALA A 18 -7.55 9.04 4.95
CA ALA A 18 -7.82 8.41 3.65
C ALA A 18 -7.74 6.88 3.70
N ARG A 19 -6.70 6.33 4.33
CA ARG A 19 -6.54 4.87 4.49
C ARG A 19 -7.63 4.25 5.36
N ASN A 20 -8.05 4.95 6.42
CA ASN A 20 -9.05 4.45 7.35
C ASN A 20 -10.47 4.50 6.78
N LYS A 21 -10.77 5.42 5.84
CA LYS A 21 -12.04 5.43 5.08
C LYS A 21 -12.30 4.06 4.42
N TYR A 22 -11.25 3.43 3.90
CA TYR A 22 -11.31 2.16 3.18
C TYR A 22 -10.69 1.00 3.95
N LYS A 23 -10.62 1.08 5.28
CA LYS A 23 -10.14 -0.03 6.11
C LYS A 23 -11.22 -1.13 6.14
N PRO A 24 -10.88 -2.39 5.81
CA PRO A 24 -11.85 -3.47 5.87
C PRO A 24 -12.23 -3.83 7.31
N ALA A 25 -13.43 -4.37 7.50
CA ALA A 25 -13.88 -4.87 8.81
C ALA A 25 -12.98 -6.03 9.30
N LYS A 26 -12.56 -6.89 8.37
CA LYS A 26 -11.54 -7.93 8.58
C LYS A 26 -10.49 -7.81 7.49
N ILE A 27 -9.24 -7.61 7.88
CA ILE A 27 -8.11 -7.60 6.95
C ILE A 27 -7.78 -9.06 6.61
N GLN A 28 -8.08 -9.45 5.37
CA GLN A 28 -7.77 -10.78 4.82
C GLN A 28 -6.33 -10.83 4.34
N THR A 29 -5.84 -9.76 3.71
CA THR A 29 -4.44 -9.63 3.29
C THR A 29 -3.96 -8.20 3.47
N LEU A 30 -2.78 -8.04 4.07
CA LEU A 30 -2.10 -6.76 4.20
C LEU A 30 -1.05 -6.61 3.09
N LEU A 31 -1.11 -5.50 2.35
CA LEU A 31 -0.04 -5.04 1.48
C LEU A 31 0.81 -4.03 2.26
N LEU A 32 2.12 -4.23 2.30
CA LEU A 32 3.05 -3.34 3.00
C LEU A 32 4.04 -2.73 2.01
N THR A 33 4.07 -1.40 1.94
CA THR A 33 5.03 -0.62 1.14
C THR A 33 5.94 0.22 2.03
N GLU A 34 6.90 0.91 1.42
CA GLU A 34 7.91 1.71 2.12
C GLU A 34 7.31 2.95 2.81
N ALA A 35 6.85 3.93 2.03
CA ALA A 35 6.34 5.20 2.52
C ALA A 35 5.20 5.71 1.62
N PRO A 36 4.31 6.61 2.11
CA PRO A 36 3.39 7.33 1.25
C PRO A 36 4.17 8.27 0.29
N PRO A 37 3.58 8.68 -0.85
CA PRO A 37 4.24 9.58 -1.80
C PRO A 37 4.40 10.98 -1.23
N CYS A 38 5.42 11.73 -1.64
CA CYS A 38 5.60 13.13 -1.24
C CYS A 38 4.47 14.04 -1.75
N ASN A 39 3.82 13.68 -2.86
CA ASN A 39 2.74 14.45 -3.44
C ASN A 39 1.38 13.82 -3.07
N LEU A 40 0.53 14.64 -2.45
CA LEU A 40 -0.84 14.29 -2.06
C LEU A 40 -1.74 13.98 -3.26
N ASP A 41 -1.38 14.32 -4.49
CA ASP A 41 -2.20 13.98 -5.67
C ASP A 41 -2.09 12.50 -6.11
N ARG A 42 -1.34 11.66 -5.39
CA ARG A 42 -0.95 10.31 -5.83
C ARG A 42 -1.08 9.21 -4.78
N TYR A 43 -1.64 9.50 -3.61
CA TYR A 43 -1.80 8.49 -2.59
C TYR A 43 -2.84 7.43 -3.02
N PHE A 44 -2.56 6.17 -2.68
CA PHE A 44 -3.36 5.01 -3.11
C PHE A 44 -4.86 5.17 -2.80
N TYR A 45 -5.17 5.72 -1.63
CA TYR A 45 -6.52 5.87 -1.08
C TYR A 45 -7.23 7.18 -1.43
N PHE A 46 -6.58 8.09 -2.15
CA PHE A 46 -7.30 9.27 -2.65
C PHE A 46 -8.11 8.92 -3.89
N GLU A 47 -9.31 9.48 -3.98
CA GLU A 47 -10.28 9.17 -5.04
C GLU A 47 -10.02 9.98 -6.30
N ASP A 48 -9.49 11.20 -6.17
CA ASP A 48 -9.25 12.08 -7.31
C ASP A 48 -7.77 12.05 -7.75
N VAL A 49 -7.36 10.93 -8.35
CA VAL A 49 -5.99 10.72 -8.85
C VAL A 49 -5.99 10.56 -10.37
N LYS A 50 -5.75 11.65 -11.09
CA LYS A 50 -5.81 11.64 -12.57
C LYS A 50 -4.53 11.11 -13.22
N LYS A 51 -3.37 11.20 -12.56
CA LYS A 51 -2.06 10.82 -13.14
C LYS A 51 -1.21 10.05 -12.14
N GLN A 52 -0.23 9.30 -12.65
CA GLN A 52 0.86 8.69 -11.88
C GLN A 52 0.43 7.76 -10.71
N ASP A 53 -0.66 7.02 -10.92
CA ASP A 53 -1.30 6.11 -9.97
C ASP A 53 -0.87 4.63 -10.18
N ALA A 54 0.41 4.40 -10.44
CA ALA A 54 0.88 3.11 -10.95
C ALA A 54 0.62 1.95 -9.96
N LEU A 55 0.87 2.16 -8.66
CA LEU A 55 0.66 1.14 -7.63
C LEU A 55 -0.80 0.68 -7.58
N PHE A 56 -1.73 1.62 -7.54
CA PHE A 56 -3.15 1.29 -7.54
C PHE A 56 -3.58 0.60 -8.83
N LEU A 57 -3.18 1.13 -9.99
CA LEU A 57 -3.57 0.57 -11.27
C LEU A 57 -3.05 -0.85 -11.46
N GLU A 58 -1.84 -1.15 -11.01
CA GLU A 58 -1.29 -2.49 -11.17
C GLU A 58 -1.88 -3.48 -10.15
N ILE A 59 -2.15 -3.07 -8.90
CA ILE A 59 -2.86 -3.91 -7.92
C ILE A 59 -4.28 -4.21 -8.40
N THR A 60 -5.08 -3.17 -8.67
CA THR A 60 -6.47 -3.33 -9.11
C THR A 60 -6.58 -3.97 -10.49
N GLY A 61 -5.55 -3.90 -11.32
CA GLY A 61 -5.54 -4.59 -12.61
C GLY A 61 -5.37 -6.08 -12.52
N VAL A 62 -4.78 -6.57 -11.44
CA VAL A 62 -4.70 -8.01 -11.13
C VAL A 62 -5.97 -8.44 -10.42
N LEU A 63 -6.41 -7.69 -9.39
CA LEU A 63 -7.58 -8.06 -8.60
C LEU A 63 -8.90 -7.92 -9.37
N TYR A 64 -9.04 -6.84 -10.14
CA TYR A 64 -10.31 -6.38 -10.71
C TYR A 64 -10.13 -5.87 -12.15
N PRO A 65 -9.69 -6.73 -13.10
CA PRO A 65 -9.32 -6.30 -14.43
C PRO A 65 -10.44 -5.52 -15.14
N ASP A 66 -11.69 -5.99 -15.07
CA ASP A 66 -12.83 -5.32 -15.72
C ASP A 66 -13.16 -3.95 -15.11
N LEU A 67 -13.15 -3.85 -13.78
CA LEU A 67 -13.37 -2.59 -13.06
C LEU A 67 -12.25 -1.58 -13.38
N LYS A 68 -10.99 -2.02 -13.39
CA LYS A 68 -9.85 -1.17 -13.83
C LYS A 68 -10.06 -0.67 -15.26
N GLN A 69 -10.44 -1.55 -16.17
CA GLN A 69 -10.65 -1.15 -17.58
C GLN A 69 -11.76 -0.12 -17.70
N ARG A 70 -12.87 -0.27 -16.97
CA ARG A 70 -13.95 0.72 -16.92
C ARG A 70 -13.47 2.05 -16.34
N TYR A 71 -12.73 2.02 -15.23
CA TYR A 71 -12.11 3.21 -14.63
C TYR A 71 -11.22 3.95 -15.62
N LEU A 72 -10.33 3.25 -16.35
CA LEU A 72 -9.47 3.85 -17.36
C LEU A 72 -10.26 4.45 -18.53
N LYS A 73 -11.22 3.70 -19.09
CA LYS A 73 -12.07 4.16 -20.21
C LYS A 73 -12.92 5.38 -19.85
N SER A 74 -13.27 5.55 -18.58
CA SER A 74 -14.02 6.71 -18.11
C SER A 74 -13.21 8.02 -18.06
N GLY A 75 -11.89 7.96 -18.30
CA GLY A 75 -11.00 9.08 -18.03
C GLY A 75 -10.65 9.22 -16.55
N ARG A 76 -10.67 8.12 -15.79
CA ARG A 76 -10.39 8.07 -14.35
C ARG A 76 -11.35 8.92 -13.50
N LYS A 77 -12.65 8.71 -13.69
CA LYS A 77 -13.67 9.36 -12.85
C LYS A 77 -13.52 8.96 -11.38
N THR A 78 -13.71 9.95 -10.51
CA THR A 78 -13.56 9.82 -9.06
C THR A 78 -14.51 8.76 -8.50
N GLU A 79 -15.76 8.72 -8.99
CA GLU A 79 -16.75 7.73 -8.53
C GLU A 79 -16.30 6.27 -8.78
N LEU A 80 -15.63 6.02 -9.91
CA LEU A 80 -15.15 4.68 -10.26
C LEU A 80 -13.87 4.29 -9.50
N LYS A 81 -13.07 5.27 -9.09
CA LYS A 81 -11.95 5.05 -8.16
C LYS A 81 -12.47 4.67 -6.78
N GLU A 82 -13.48 5.37 -6.29
CA GLU A 82 -14.18 5.03 -5.03
C GLU A 82 -14.78 3.62 -5.10
N GLU A 83 -15.45 3.25 -6.19
CA GLU A 83 -15.99 1.89 -6.36
C GLU A 83 -14.90 0.80 -6.29
N LEU A 84 -13.75 1.01 -6.95
CA LEU A 84 -12.60 0.10 -6.86
C LEU A 84 -12.04 0.00 -5.44
N LEU A 85 -11.98 1.11 -4.71
CA LEU A 85 -11.52 1.13 -3.31
C LEU A 85 -12.51 0.45 -2.37
N LEU A 86 -13.81 0.59 -2.61
CA LEU A 86 -14.87 -0.12 -1.89
C LEU A 86 -14.82 -1.62 -2.17
N GLN A 87 -14.57 -2.04 -3.41
CA GLN A 87 -14.37 -3.45 -3.74
C GLN A 87 -13.11 -4.01 -3.05
N PHE A 88 -11.99 -3.26 -3.11
CA PHE A 88 -10.74 -3.59 -2.41
C PHE A 88 -10.96 -3.77 -0.90
N GLN A 89 -11.71 -2.87 -0.27
CA GLN A 89 -12.12 -2.96 1.13
C GLN A 89 -13.03 -4.17 1.39
N SER A 90 -14.05 -4.40 0.55
CA SER A 90 -15.01 -5.50 0.72
C SER A 90 -14.32 -6.87 0.73
N ASP A 91 -13.31 -7.05 -0.14
CA ASP A 91 -12.56 -8.30 -0.24
C ASP A 91 -11.49 -8.45 0.85
N GLY A 92 -11.39 -7.47 1.75
CA GLY A 92 -10.50 -7.53 2.91
C GLY A 92 -9.06 -7.14 2.61
N TRP A 93 -8.79 -6.47 1.50
CA TRP A 93 -7.46 -5.94 1.22
C TRP A 93 -7.23 -4.64 1.98
N TRP A 94 -6.02 -4.48 2.49
CA TRP A 94 -5.59 -3.22 3.08
C TRP A 94 -4.12 -2.95 2.78
N LEU A 95 -3.78 -1.69 2.56
CA LEU A 95 -2.42 -1.24 2.27
C LEU A 95 -1.94 -0.32 3.38
N MET A 96 -0.78 -0.67 3.95
CA MET A 96 -0.05 0.14 4.92
C MET A 96 1.35 0.45 4.41
N THR A 97 1.98 1.42 5.06
CA THR A 97 3.35 1.82 4.82
C THR A 97 4.18 1.62 6.10
N VAL A 98 5.46 1.30 5.94
CA VAL A 98 6.40 1.26 7.07
C VAL A 98 6.58 2.68 7.62
N ALA A 99 6.86 3.66 6.78
CA ALA A 99 6.86 5.06 7.19
C ALA A 99 5.42 5.63 7.23
N GLU A 100 5.09 6.46 8.21
CA GLU A 100 3.76 7.10 8.27
C GLU A 100 3.64 8.34 7.37
N VAL A 101 4.78 8.93 7.02
CA VAL A 101 4.93 10.10 6.15
C VAL A 101 6.05 9.84 5.15
N PRO A 102 6.16 10.65 4.09
CA PRO A 102 7.26 10.52 3.14
C PRO A 102 8.60 10.79 3.82
N PHE A 103 9.65 10.05 3.43
CA PHE A 103 10.98 10.21 4.01
C PHE A 103 11.58 11.60 3.80
N ASP A 104 11.27 12.25 2.67
CA ASP A 104 11.67 13.64 2.41
C ASP A 104 11.11 14.62 3.46
N VAL A 105 10.01 14.26 4.13
CA VAL A 105 9.36 15.04 5.18
C VAL A 105 9.88 14.67 6.56
N SER A 106 9.99 13.37 6.88
CA SER A 106 10.45 12.94 8.21
C SER A 106 11.96 13.07 8.41
N GLY A 107 12.75 12.99 7.33
CA GLY A 107 14.20 12.88 7.39
C GLY A 107 14.69 11.53 7.94
N LEU A 108 13.78 10.55 8.10
CA LEU A 108 14.06 9.22 8.62
C LEU A 108 14.29 8.23 7.48
N SER A 109 14.98 7.13 7.79
CA SER A 109 15.11 5.97 6.91
C SER A 109 14.03 4.93 7.17
N LEU A 110 13.96 3.92 6.30
CA LEU A 110 13.07 2.78 6.47
C LEU A 110 13.40 1.99 7.76
N GLU A 111 14.68 1.89 8.09
CA GLU A 111 15.20 1.26 9.30
C GLU A 111 14.78 2.01 10.57
N ASP A 112 14.77 3.34 10.54
CA ASP A 112 14.36 4.18 11.67
C ASP A 112 12.86 4.02 12.00
N ASP A 113 12.02 3.81 10.98
CA ASP A 113 10.56 3.65 11.14
C ASP A 113 10.14 2.20 11.45
N LEU A 114 11.03 1.21 11.26
CA LEU A 114 10.74 -0.21 11.46
C LEU A 114 10.25 -0.54 12.89
N PRO A 115 10.83 -0.01 13.99
CA PRO A 115 10.34 -0.25 15.34
C PRO A 115 8.88 0.20 15.54
N GLY A 116 8.48 1.29 14.89
CA GLY A 116 7.11 1.82 14.94
C GLY A 116 6.08 0.99 14.15
N LEU A 117 6.52 0.03 13.34
CA LEU A 117 5.64 -0.85 12.58
C LEU A 117 4.92 -1.87 13.46
N LEU A 118 5.60 -2.52 14.41
CA LEU A 118 5.02 -3.63 15.18
C LEU A 118 3.76 -3.25 15.97
N PRO A 119 3.74 -2.15 16.75
CA PRO A 119 2.53 -1.77 17.48
C PRO A 119 1.35 -1.47 16.56
N ARG A 120 1.62 -0.96 15.34
CA ARG A 120 0.58 -0.71 14.33
C ARG A 120 0.06 -2.02 13.73
N LEU A 121 0.92 -3.00 13.46
CA LEU A 121 0.48 -4.31 13.00
C LEU A 121 -0.37 -5.03 14.06
N GLU A 122 0.07 -5.05 15.31
CA GLU A 122 -0.64 -5.70 16.43
C GLU A 122 -2.03 -5.10 16.66
N LYS A 123 -2.19 -3.80 16.41
CA LYS A 123 -3.48 -3.12 16.49
C LYS A 123 -4.49 -3.59 15.43
N TYR A 124 -4.02 -4.04 14.26
CA TYR A 124 -4.87 -4.21 13.09
C TYR A 124 -4.97 -5.63 12.57
N ILE A 125 -3.92 -6.44 12.69
CA ILE A 125 -3.87 -7.79 12.14
C ILE A 125 -3.42 -8.80 13.19
N ILE A 126 -3.76 -10.08 12.97
CA ILE A 126 -3.21 -11.19 13.72
C ILE A 126 -2.00 -11.76 12.99
N LYS A 127 -1.18 -12.55 13.68
CA LYS A 127 0.05 -13.15 13.11
C LYS A 127 -0.21 -14.01 11.87
N GLN A 128 -1.39 -14.62 11.76
CA GLN A 128 -1.77 -15.47 10.62
C GLN A 128 -2.21 -14.69 9.38
N THR A 129 -2.55 -13.39 9.51
CA THR A 129 -2.93 -12.56 8.36
C THR A 129 -1.76 -12.49 7.37
N PRO A 130 -1.93 -12.92 6.10
CA PRO A 130 -0.92 -12.79 5.07
C PRO A 130 -0.45 -11.34 4.89
N ILE A 131 0.86 -11.16 4.85
CA ILE A 131 1.52 -9.88 4.55
C ILE A 131 2.29 -10.01 3.24
N VAL A 132 1.91 -9.22 2.24
CA VAL A 132 2.64 -9.10 0.97
C VAL A 132 3.50 -7.86 1.02
N LEU A 133 4.82 -8.04 0.89
CA LEU A 133 5.78 -6.94 0.87
C LEU A 133 5.95 -6.45 -0.56
N ILE A 134 5.71 -5.16 -0.77
CA ILE A 134 5.90 -4.50 -2.05
C ILE A 134 7.16 -3.67 -1.96
N GLN A 135 7.98 -3.76 -3.00
CA GLN A 135 9.32 -3.19 -3.16
C GLN A 135 10.44 -4.05 -2.56
N THR A 136 11.54 -4.09 -3.32
CA THR A 136 12.78 -4.79 -3.00
C THR A 136 13.37 -4.42 -1.63
N ALA A 137 13.47 -3.12 -1.31
CA ALA A 137 14.04 -2.66 -0.04
C ALA A 137 13.15 -3.04 1.16
N VAL A 138 11.83 -2.92 1.00
CA VAL A 138 10.85 -3.33 2.01
C VAL A 138 10.95 -4.83 2.25
N PHE A 139 11.06 -5.64 1.20
CA PHE A 139 11.24 -7.08 1.35
C PHE A 139 12.50 -7.41 2.14
N ASP A 140 13.65 -6.88 1.74
CA ASP A 140 14.94 -7.22 2.35
C ASP A 140 15.01 -6.88 3.83
N LEU A 141 14.40 -5.75 4.22
CA LEU A 141 14.38 -5.33 5.61
C LEU A 141 13.27 -6.02 6.41
N CYS A 142 12.03 -5.98 5.91
CA CYS A 142 10.87 -6.38 6.69
C CYS A 142 10.64 -7.89 6.71
N TYR A 143 11.00 -8.63 5.66
CA TYR A 143 10.77 -10.07 5.60
C TYR A 143 11.44 -10.83 6.77
N PRO A 144 12.77 -10.72 7.00
CA PRO A 144 13.41 -11.42 8.11
C PRO A 144 12.88 -10.93 9.46
N PHE A 145 12.69 -9.62 9.61
CA PHE A 145 12.20 -9.01 10.85
C PHE A 145 10.81 -9.50 11.23
N LEU A 146 9.83 -9.41 10.34
CA LEU A 146 8.45 -9.79 10.61
C LEU A 146 8.28 -11.31 10.77
N THR A 147 9.02 -12.11 10.00
CA THR A 147 9.01 -13.57 10.13
C THR A 147 9.56 -14.01 11.50
N GLN A 148 10.64 -13.38 11.99
CA GLN A 148 11.16 -13.64 13.33
C GLN A 148 10.14 -13.30 14.44
N GLN A 149 9.30 -12.29 14.20
CA GLN A 149 8.18 -11.93 15.08
C GLN A 149 6.93 -12.81 14.90
N GLY A 150 7.02 -13.86 14.09
CA GLY A 150 5.97 -14.86 13.86
C GLY A 150 4.86 -14.44 12.92
N TYR A 151 5.00 -13.34 12.16
CA TYR A 151 3.99 -12.95 11.16
C TYR A 151 4.05 -13.85 9.92
N ASN A 152 2.89 -14.09 9.32
CA ASN A 152 2.73 -14.77 8.05
C ASN A 152 3.10 -13.85 6.89
N VAL A 153 4.39 -13.73 6.61
CA VAL A 153 4.90 -12.93 5.49
C VAL A 153 5.06 -13.81 4.27
N ILE A 154 4.50 -13.38 3.14
CA ILE A 154 4.69 -14.07 1.86
C ILE A 154 6.15 -13.92 1.44
N ASN A 155 6.84 -15.05 1.26
CA ASN A 155 8.24 -15.10 0.85
C ASN A 155 8.40 -14.83 -0.65
N GLU A 156 7.84 -13.71 -1.13
CA GLU A 156 8.05 -13.29 -2.50
C GLU A 156 8.41 -11.82 -2.64
N ARG A 157 9.53 -11.60 -3.33
CA ARG A 157 10.04 -10.27 -3.60
C ARG A 157 9.29 -9.64 -4.77
N LEU A 158 8.29 -8.84 -4.45
CA LEU A 158 7.46 -8.12 -5.42
C LEU A 158 8.05 -6.72 -5.67
N PRO A 159 8.45 -6.35 -6.91
CA PRO A 159 9.01 -5.03 -7.18
C PRO A 159 7.96 -3.92 -7.03
N PHE A 160 8.38 -2.65 -7.00
CA PHE A 160 7.41 -1.56 -7.21
C PHE A 160 6.93 -1.59 -8.67
N PRO A 161 5.63 -1.41 -8.95
CA PRO A 161 5.10 -1.32 -10.32
C PRO A 161 5.41 0.03 -11.02
N GLY A 162 6.64 0.52 -10.89
CA GLY A 162 7.14 1.70 -11.58
C GLY A 162 7.49 1.43 -13.05
N SER A 163 8.14 2.39 -13.68
CA SER A 163 8.56 2.31 -15.09
C SER A 163 9.34 1.02 -15.39
N GLY A 164 8.81 0.19 -16.29
CA GLY A 164 9.44 -1.05 -16.77
C GLY A 164 9.19 -2.28 -15.91
N GLN A 165 8.56 -2.14 -14.74
CA GLN A 165 8.35 -3.24 -13.79
C GLN A 165 6.89 -3.74 -13.75
N GLN A 166 5.98 -3.11 -14.49
CA GLN A 166 4.54 -3.40 -14.38
C GLN A 166 4.19 -4.84 -14.76
N LYS A 167 4.80 -5.37 -15.83
CA LYS A 167 4.57 -6.77 -16.26
C LYS A 167 5.01 -7.75 -15.17
N ILE A 168 6.23 -7.59 -14.67
CA ILE A 168 6.81 -8.43 -13.63
C ILE A 168 5.98 -8.35 -12.34
N PHE A 169 5.54 -7.14 -11.97
CA PHE A 169 4.65 -6.94 -10.84
C PHE A 169 3.36 -7.75 -11.00
N ARG A 170 2.66 -7.61 -12.14
CA ARG A 170 1.38 -8.29 -12.36
C ARG A 170 1.52 -9.81 -12.30
N GLU A 171 2.53 -10.36 -12.96
CA GLU A 171 2.78 -11.81 -12.99
C GLU A 171 3.05 -12.36 -11.58
N LYS A 172 3.95 -11.71 -10.82
CA LYS A 172 4.26 -12.12 -9.45
C LYS A 172 3.09 -11.92 -8.50
N PHE A 173 2.37 -10.80 -8.60
CA PHE A 173 1.25 -10.53 -7.72
C PHE A 173 0.09 -11.49 -7.98
N ALA A 174 -0.21 -11.81 -9.25
CA ALA A 174 -1.21 -12.82 -9.61
C ALA A 174 -0.87 -14.21 -9.03
N ALA A 175 0.39 -14.63 -9.13
CA ALA A 175 0.87 -15.88 -8.55
C ALA A 175 0.73 -15.91 -7.01
N ILE A 176 1.05 -14.81 -6.32
CA ILE A 176 0.92 -14.69 -4.86
C ILE A 176 -0.54 -14.90 -4.41
N ILE A 177 -1.50 -14.38 -5.17
CA ILE A 177 -2.92 -14.39 -4.78
C ILE A 177 -3.71 -15.58 -5.35
N GLY A 178 -3.08 -16.43 -6.16
CA GLY A 178 -3.72 -17.56 -6.83
C GLY A 178 -4.71 -17.16 -7.93
N ALA A 179 -4.50 -16.02 -8.59
CA ALA A 179 -5.28 -15.59 -9.75
C ALA A 179 -4.57 -16.10 -11.01
N GLU A 180 -5.04 -17.22 -11.58
CA GLU A 180 -4.62 -17.72 -12.90
C GLU A 180 -5.53 -17.23 -14.03
#